data_AF-A0A1N6W0U0-F1
#
_entry.id   AF-A0A1N6W0U0-F1
#
_cell.length_a   1.000
_cell.length_b   1.000
_cell.length_c   1.000
_cell.angle_alpha   90.00
_cell.angle_beta   90.00
_cell.angle_gamma   90.00
#
_symmetry.space_group_name_H-M   'P 1'
#
loop_
_entity.id
_entity.type
_entity.pdbx_description
1 polymer ?
#
loop_
_entity_poly.entity_id
_entity_poly.type
_entity_poly.pdbx_seq_one_letter_code
_entity_poly.pdbx_strand_id
1 'polypeptide(L)'
;MKKTYGFIFCFTAIVLFLAACQSNEQKVTEATNAIDEGLNEKAMEQKLPESKEDIAFEVEIKQHTDSPSVINILMQNNSNNFVIYDRQFSIEKNVEGIWYFVPFEDDLKVFQDDAPAVSAQETISEKIDLTQLKDNLSPGNYRVTRTFSKVISSNESEAETQYKDFKLAAPFKVTN
;
A
#
# COMPACT_ATOMS: atom_id res chain seq x y z
N MET A 1 -34.92 -3.29 -51.71
CA MET A 1 -33.90 -2.69 -50.81
C MET A 1 -34.17 -3.11 -49.35
N LYS A 2 -33.83 -4.35 -48.94
CA LYS A 2 -34.02 -4.83 -47.53
C LYS A 2 -32.99 -5.87 -47.05
N LYS A 3 -31.96 -6.21 -47.85
CA LYS A 3 -31.03 -7.32 -47.54
C LYS A 3 -29.70 -6.91 -46.89
N THR A 4 -29.42 -5.62 -46.76
CA THR A 4 -28.16 -5.09 -46.20
C THR A 4 -28.16 -4.93 -44.68
N TYR A 5 -29.34 -4.89 -44.03
CA TYR A 5 -29.43 -4.72 -42.57
C TYR A 5 -29.10 -5.98 -41.77
N GLY A 6 -29.21 -7.18 -42.36
CA GLY A 6 -28.86 -8.43 -41.67
C GLY A 6 -27.36 -8.64 -41.48
N PHE A 7 -26.55 -8.16 -42.44
CA PHE A 7 -25.09 -8.33 -42.41
C PHE A 7 -24.41 -7.41 -41.38
N ILE A 8 -24.94 -6.19 -41.19
CA ILE A 8 -24.41 -5.23 -40.21
C ILE A 8 -24.66 -5.71 -38.77
N PHE A 9 -25.79 -6.35 -38.50
CA PHE A 9 -26.15 -6.84 -37.16
C PHE A 9 -25.25 -8.00 -36.69
N CYS A 10 -24.83 -8.90 -37.60
CA CYS A 10 -23.89 -9.98 -37.28
C CYS A 10 -22.47 -9.47 -36.97
N PHE A 11 -22.00 -8.43 -37.67
CA PHE A 11 -20.65 -7.92 -37.46
C PHE A 11 -20.49 -7.21 -36.11
N THR A 12 -21.52 -6.50 -35.63
CA THR A 12 -21.52 -5.86 -34.31
C THR A 12 -21.53 -6.85 -33.13
N ALA A 13 -22.16 -8.02 -33.30
CA ALA A 13 -22.20 -9.04 -32.25
C ALA A 13 -20.85 -9.75 -32.06
N ILE A 14 -20.08 -9.95 -33.13
CA ILE A 14 -18.75 -10.60 -33.09
C ILE A 14 -17.71 -9.69 -32.40
N VAL A 15 -17.77 -8.37 -32.63
CA VAL A 15 -16.85 -7.41 -31.99
C VAL A 15 -17.09 -7.32 -30.47
N LEU A 16 -18.34 -7.43 -30.02
CA LEU A 16 -18.66 -7.47 -28.59
C LEU A 16 -18.20 -8.77 -27.90
N PHE A 17 -18.19 -9.90 -28.62
CA PHE A 17 -17.68 -11.17 -28.09
C PHE A 17 -16.15 -11.19 -27.94
N LEU A 18 -15.40 -10.54 -28.84
CA LEU A 18 -13.93 -10.48 -28.77
C LEU A 18 -13.41 -9.60 -27.62
N ALA A 19 -14.14 -8.54 -27.26
CA ALA A 19 -13.76 -7.67 -26.13
C ALA A 19 -13.93 -8.35 -24.76
N ALA A 20 -14.84 -9.32 -24.64
CA ALA A 20 -15.06 -10.03 -23.38
C ALA A 20 -13.93 -11.03 -23.06
N CYS A 21 -13.30 -11.65 -24.08
CA CYS A 21 -12.24 -12.63 -23.89
C CYS A 21 -10.94 -12.03 -23.31
N GLN A 22 -10.56 -10.80 -23.70
CA GLN A 22 -9.31 -10.18 -23.23
C GLN A 22 -9.28 -9.94 -21.71
N SER A 23 -10.44 -9.66 -21.10
CA SER A 23 -10.53 -9.37 -19.66
C SER A 23 -10.24 -10.57 -18.76
N ASN A 24 -10.41 -11.79 -19.29
CA ASN A 24 -10.29 -13.02 -18.50
C ASN A 24 -8.85 -13.55 -18.49
N GLU A 25 -8.11 -13.38 -19.59
CA GLU A 25 -6.69 -13.76 -19.66
C GLU A 25 -5.85 -12.90 -18.71
N GLN A 26 -6.09 -11.59 -18.67
CA GLN A 26 -5.32 -10.67 -17.83
C GLN A 26 -5.43 -11.00 -16.33
N LYS A 27 -6.63 -11.32 -15.83
CA LYS A 27 -6.83 -11.71 -14.42
C LYS A 27 -6.11 -13.00 -14.03
N VAL A 28 -5.99 -13.94 -14.97
CA VAL A 28 -5.32 -15.24 -14.73
C VAL A 28 -3.80 -15.04 -14.69
N THR A 29 -3.26 -14.20 -15.59
CA THR A 29 -1.84 -13.84 -15.59
C THR A 29 -1.44 -13.10 -14.31
N GLU A 30 -2.22 -12.09 -13.88
CA GLU A 30 -1.97 -11.32 -12.65
C GLU A 30 -1.90 -12.21 -11.39
N ALA A 31 -2.81 -13.18 -11.28
CA ALA A 31 -2.84 -14.09 -10.14
C ALA A 31 -1.68 -15.10 -10.17
N THR A 32 -1.31 -15.58 -11.35
CA THR A 32 -0.20 -16.55 -11.50
C THR A 32 1.14 -15.91 -11.15
N ASN A 33 1.39 -14.69 -11.63
CA ASN A 33 2.63 -13.96 -11.36
C ASN A 33 2.81 -13.64 -9.86
N ALA A 34 1.72 -13.31 -9.15
CA ALA A 34 1.77 -13.09 -7.71
C ALA A 34 2.08 -14.38 -6.93
N ILE A 35 1.48 -15.51 -7.32
CA ILE A 35 1.71 -16.82 -6.69
C ILE A 35 3.15 -17.28 -6.88
N ASP A 36 3.73 -17.09 -8.06
CA ASP A 36 5.13 -17.44 -8.35
C ASP A 36 6.12 -16.65 -7.47
N GLU A 37 5.71 -15.47 -6.98
CA GLU A 37 6.45 -14.64 -6.03
C GLU A 37 6.08 -14.90 -4.56
N GLY A 38 5.26 -15.92 -4.27
CA GLY A 38 4.81 -16.25 -2.92
C GLY A 38 3.74 -15.32 -2.35
N LEU A 39 3.16 -14.44 -3.17
CA LEU A 39 2.19 -13.43 -2.77
C LEU A 39 0.76 -13.93 -2.99
N ASN A 40 0.08 -14.31 -1.90
CA ASN A 40 -1.23 -14.96 -1.97
C ASN A 40 -2.39 -14.09 -1.47
N GLU A 41 -2.10 -12.94 -0.85
CA GLU A 41 -3.10 -12.07 -0.24
C GLU A 41 -3.04 -10.67 -0.85
N LYS A 42 -4.17 -10.23 -1.44
CA LYS A 42 -4.29 -8.86 -1.96
C LYS A 42 -4.43 -7.88 -0.80
N ALA A 43 -3.74 -6.74 -0.91
CA ALA A 43 -3.94 -5.63 0.02
C ALA A 43 -5.40 -5.15 -0.03
N MET A 44 -6.00 -4.89 1.13
CA MET A 44 -7.40 -4.45 1.19
C MET A 44 -7.60 -3.10 0.46
N GLU A 45 -6.67 -2.17 0.65
CA GLU A 45 -6.72 -0.83 0.05
C GLU A 45 -5.76 -0.74 -1.13
N GLN A 46 -6.27 -0.81 -2.36
CA GLN A 46 -5.42 -0.77 -3.56
C GLN A 46 -4.90 0.63 -3.90
N LYS A 47 -5.60 1.68 -3.45
CA LYS A 47 -5.21 3.08 -3.65
C LYS A 47 -5.01 3.75 -2.30
N LEU A 48 -3.79 4.16 -2.04
CA LEU A 48 -3.41 4.88 -0.82
C LEU A 48 -2.62 6.13 -1.22
N PRO A 49 -2.89 7.29 -0.59
CA PRO A 49 -2.11 8.49 -0.85
C PRO A 49 -0.79 8.46 -0.08
N GLU A 50 0.20 9.21 -0.57
CA GLU A 50 1.49 9.43 0.09
C GLU A 50 1.40 10.53 1.17
N SER A 51 0.37 11.37 1.07
CA SER A 51 0.08 12.41 2.06
C SER A 51 -1.41 12.65 2.25
N LYS A 52 -1.81 13.03 3.46
CA LYS A 52 -3.18 13.40 3.82
C LYS A 52 -3.18 14.17 5.14
N GLU A 53 -4.12 15.08 5.34
CA GLU A 53 -4.31 15.81 6.61
C GLU A 53 -3.06 16.57 7.11
N ASP A 54 -2.25 17.09 6.17
CA ASP A 54 -0.93 17.73 6.36
C ASP A 54 0.19 16.80 6.83
N ILE A 55 -0.02 15.49 6.75
CA ILE A 55 0.97 14.46 7.04
C ILE A 55 1.50 13.89 5.73
N ALA A 56 2.82 13.83 5.59
CA ALA A 56 3.51 13.16 4.48
C ALA A 56 4.25 11.93 5.00
N PHE A 57 4.22 10.85 4.21
CA PHE A 57 4.84 9.58 4.54
C PHE A 57 5.71 9.10 3.38
N GLU A 58 7.02 8.99 3.63
CA GLU A 58 8.02 8.74 2.60
C GLU A 58 9.00 7.64 3.02
N VAL A 59 9.64 7.01 2.04
CA VAL A 59 10.75 6.08 2.28
C VAL A 59 12.02 6.72 1.74
N GLU A 60 13.01 6.88 2.62
CA GLU A 60 14.36 7.22 2.25
C GLU A 60 15.16 5.92 2.06
N ILE A 61 15.28 5.49 0.79
CA ILE A 61 16.23 4.45 0.43
C ILE A 61 17.62 5.10 0.39
N LYS A 62 18.48 4.75 1.34
CA LYS A 62 19.92 5.00 1.17
C LYS A 62 20.38 4.08 0.05
N GLN A 63 20.34 4.59 -1.19
CA GLN A 63 20.85 3.89 -2.37
C GLN A 63 22.24 3.40 -2.02
N HIS A 64 22.46 2.08 -1.94
CA HIS A 64 23.75 1.37 -1.98
C HIS A 64 23.63 -0.17 -1.80
N THR A 65 22.44 -0.78 -1.85
CA THR A 65 22.33 -2.24 -1.72
C THR A 65 21.30 -2.84 -2.67
N ASP A 66 21.71 -3.90 -3.37
CA ASP A 66 20.93 -4.72 -4.32
C ASP A 66 19.72 -5.42 -3.66
N SER A 67 19.66 -5.40 -2.33
CA SER A 67 18.48 -5.70 -1.50
C SER A 67 18.67 -5.04 -0.14
N PRO A 68 17.94 -3.96 0.20
CA PRO A 68 18.11 -3.34 1.51
C PRO A 68 17.66 -4.30 2.60
N SER A 69 18.52 -4.53 3.60
CA SER A 69 18.09 -5.17 4.85
C SER A 69 17.34 -4.19 5.76
N VAL A 70 17.47 -2.89 5.52
CA VAL A 70 16.81 -1.82 6.27
C VAL A 70 16.36 -0.72 5.33
N ILE A 71 15.13 -0.23 5.51
CA ILE A 71 14.64 1.01 4.89
C ILE A 71 14.38 2.05 5.98
N ASN A 72 14.67 3.33 5.69
CA ASN A 72 14.28 4.42 6.58
C ASN A 72 12.95 4.97 6.09
N ILE A 73 11.97 5.07 6.97
CA ILE A 73 10.74 5.81 6.71
C ILE A 73 10.85 7.19 7.33
N LEU A 74 10.32 8.18 6.63
CA LEU A 74 10.20 9.56 7.08
C LEU A 74 8.71 9.86 7.24
N MET A 75 8.34 10.35 8.41
CA MET A 75 7.01 10.83 8.71
C MET A 75 7.10 12.31 9.05
N GLN A 76 6.51 13.15 8.21
CA GLN A 76 6.50 14.59 8.37
C GLN A 76 5.10 15.07 8.72
N ASN A 77 5.00 15.77 9.85
CA ASN A 77 3.76 16.38 10.29
C ASN A 77 3.83 17.90 10.11
N ASN A 78 3.22 18.40 9.04
CA ASN A 78 3.14 19.83 8.76
C ASN A 78 1.92 20.51 9.43
N SER A 79 1.18 19.76 10.24
CA SER A 79 0.02 20.28 10.97
C SER A 79 0.43 20.94 12.30
N ASN A 80 -0.51 21.62 12.92
CA ASN A 80 -0.31 22.26 14.23
C ASN A 80 -0.64 21.35 15.42
N ASN A 81 -1.01 20.09 15.17
CA ASN A 81 -1.31 19.11 16.21
C ASN A 81 -0.38 17.90 16.07
N PHE A 82 -0.17 17.15 17.15
CA PHE A 82 0.50 15.86 17.02
C PHE A 82 -0.41 14.86 16.28
N VAL A 83 0.21 13.84 15.70
CA VAL A 83 -0.48 12.70 15.07
C VAL A 83 0.09 11.41 15.63
N ILE A 84 -0.78 10.51 16.05
CA ILE A 84 -0.41 9.16 16.51
C ILE A 84 -0.34 8.24 15.31
N TYR A 85 0.48 7.19 15.36
CA TYR A 85 0.50 6.15 14.34
C TYR A 85 0.66 4.76 14.93
N ASP A 86 0.20 3.77 14.19
CA ASP A 86 0.38 2.37 14.56
C ASP A 86 1.83 1.95 14.36
N ARG A 87 2.43 1.28 15.35
CA ARG A 87 3.75 0.65 15.17
C ARG A 87 3.73 -0.40 14.08
N GLN A 88 2.62 -1.14 14.00
CA GLN A 88 2.40 -2.12 12.95
C GLN A 88 2.34 -1.42 11.59
N PHE A 89 3.10 -1.92 10.64
CA PHE A 89 3.11 -1.49 9.25
C PHE A 89 2.92 -2.72 8.37
N SER A 90 2.58 -2.49 7.10
CA SER A 90 2.61 -3.54 6.09
C SER A 90 3.60 -3.16 5.00
N ILE A 91 4.20 -4.17 4.38
CA ILE A 91 4.91 -4.01 3.12
C ILE A 91 4.07 -4.68 2.05
N GLU A 92 3.89 -3.97 0.94
CA GLU A 92 3.04 -4.42 -0.15
C GLU A 92 3.80 -4.31 -1.46
N LYS A 93 3.69 -5.32 -2.33
CA LYS A 93 4.30 -5.33 -3.67
C LYS A 93 3.24 -5.08 -4.73
N ASN A 94 3.57 -4.27 -5.73
CA ASN A 94 2.74 -4.10 -6.91
C ASN A 94 3.12 -5.15 -7.97
N VAL A 95 2.18 -6.03 -8.28
CA VAL A 95 2.26 -6.99 -9.39
C VAL A 95 1.16 -6.61 -10.38
N GLU A 96 1.56 -6.12 -11.55
CA GLU A 96 0.65 -5.77 -12.65
C GLU A 96 -0.49 -4.81 -12.24
N GLY A 97 -0.18 -3.83 -11.38
CA GLY A 97 -1.15 -2.84 -10.93
C GLY A 97 -1.97 -3.25 -9.71
N ILE A 98 -1.80 -4.48 -9.19
CA ILE A 98 -2.44 -4.97 -7.97
C ILE A 98 -1.41 -5.03 -6.84
N TRP A 99 -1.78 -4.49 -5.68
CA TRP A 99 -0.98 -4.56 -4.46
C TRP A 99 -1.30 -5.83 -3.67
N TYR A 100 -0.25 -6.57 -3.30
CA TYR A 100 -0.30 -7.78 -2.49
C TYR A 100 0.53 -7.60 -1.22
N PHE A 101 0.11 -8.20 -0.11
CA PHE A 101 0.90 -8.20 1.12
C PHE A 101 2.16 -9.05 0.97
N VAL A 102 3.29 -8.50 1.42
CA VAL A 102 4.53 -9.26 1.59
C VAL A 102 4.48 -9.94 2.96
N PRO A 103 4.67 -11.27 3.04
CA PRO A 103 4.59 -12.00 4.29
C PRO A 103 5.77 -11.69 5.22
N PHE A 104 5.45 -11.49 6.50
CA PHE A 104 6.43 -11.45 7.59
C PHE A 104 6.65 -12.86 8.16
N GLU A 105 7.75 -13.05 8.88
CA GLU A 105 7.94 -14.24 9.72
C GLU A 105 6.85 -14.33 10.80
N ASP A 106 6.35 -15.54 11.06
CA ASP A 106 5.16 -15.81 11.89
C ASP A 106 5.30 -15.36 13.37
N ASP A 107 6.51 -15.01 13.81
CA ASP A 107 6.86 -14.77 15.21
C ASP A 107 6.84 -13.28 15.65
N LEU A 108 6.39 -12.36 14.79
CA LEU A 108 6.33 -10.93 15.14
C LEU A 108 5.10 -10.58 15.97
N LYS A 109 5.05 -11.09 17.20
CA LYS A 109 4.15 -10.58 18.24
C LYS A 109 4.94 -9.74 19.21
N VAL A 110 5.06 -8.45 18.91
CA VAL A 110 5.42 -7.45 19.92
C VAL A 110 4.30 -6.43 19.96
N PHE A 111 3.26 -6.71 20.74
CA PHE A 111 2.39 -5.66 21.25
C PHE A 111 3.28 -4.77 22.13
N GLN A 112 3.56 -3.56 21.67
CA GLN A 112 4.12 -2.50 22.51
C GLN A 112 2.98 -1.57 22.87
N ASP A 113 2.85 -1.27 24.17
CA ASP A 113 1.75 -0.50 24.75
C ASP A 113 1.94 1.02 24.62
N ASP A 114 2.85 1.46 23.75
CA ASP A 114 3.10 2.85 23.48
C ASP A 114 2.43 3.28 22.16
N ALA A 115 1.74 4.42 22.22
CA ALA A 115 1.11 5.08 21.09
C ALA A 115 2.10 6.14 20.56
N PRO A 116 3.00 5.78 19.62
CA PRO A 116 4.01 6.73 19.15
C PRO A 116 3.34 7.87 18.39
N ALA A 117 3.95 9.05 18.45
CA ALA A 117 3.42 10.24 17.84
C ALA A 117 4.51 11.03 17.10
N VAL A 118 4.09 11.77 16.08
CA VAL A 118 4.88 12.81 15.41
C VAL A 118 4.37 14.16 15.91
N SER A 119 5.22 14.96 16.54
CA SER A 119 4.80 16.27 17.06
C SER A 119 4.40 17.21 15.94
N ALA A 120 3.69 18.29 16.28
CA ALA A 120 3.37 19.35 15.33
C ALA A 120 4.66 19.94 14.73
N GLN A 121 4.66 20.17 13.41
CA GLN A 121 5.78 20.74 12.66
C GLN A 121 7.10 19.92 12.76
N GLU A 122 6.99 18.62 13.06
CA GLU A 122 8.14 17.72 13.23
C GLU A 122 8.25 16.72 12.08
N THR A 123 9.49 16.34 11.76
CA THR A 123 9.80 15.17 10.94
C THR A 123 10.56 14.16 11.77
N ILE A 124 10.08 12.93 11.81
CA ILE A 124 10.79 11.82 12.44
C ILE A 124 11.23 10.79 11.40
N SER A 125 12.28 10.03 11.73
CA SER A 125 12.76 8.92 10.93
C SER A 125 12.75 7.63 11.74
N GLU A 126 12.18 6.56 11.17
CA GLU A 126 12.24 5.23 11.75
C GLU A 126 12.90 4.24 10.78
N LYS A 127 13.56 3.23 11.33
CA LYS A 127 14.15 2.13 10.57
C LYS A 127 13.20 0.94 10.57
N ILE A 128 12.92 0.41 9.39
CA ILE A 128 12.24 -0.86 9.20
C ILE A 128 13.28 -1.90 8.82
N ASP A 129 13.36 -2.96 9.63
CA ASP A 129 14.22 -4.11 9.39
C ASP A 129 13.48 -5.12 8.49
N LEU A 130 13.98 -5.27 7.27
CA LEU A 130 13.43 -6.16 6.26
C LEU A 130 13.85 -7.62 6.46
N THR A 131 14.77 -7.92 7.37
CA THR A 131 15.12 -9.31 7.74
C THR A 131 14.00 -10.03 8.49
N GLN A 132 12.97 -9.30 8.90
CA GLN A 132 11.76 -9.83 9.52
C GLN A 132 10.74 -10.34 8.49
N LEU A 133 11.00 -10.15 7.20
CA LEU A 133 10.20 -10.72 6.11
C LEU A 133 10.54 -12.19 5.91
N LYS A 134 9.53 -12.97 5.52
CA LYS A 134 9.70 -14.40 5.23
C LYS A 134 10.70 -14.65 4.11
N ASP A 135 10.67 -13.79 3.11
CA ASP A 135 11.53 -13.86 1.93
C ASP A 135 12.15 -12.48 1.67
N ASN A 136 13.37 -12.46 1.12
CA ASN A 136 13.99 -11.22 0.66
C ASN A 136 13.15 -10.58 -0.45
N LEU A 137 13.11 -9.25 -0.47
CA LEU A 137 12.39 -8.52 -1.52
C LEU A 137 13.06 -8.74 -2.88
N SER A 138 12.34 -9.36 -3.80
CA SER A 138 12.72 -9.44 -5.21
C SER A 138 12.59 -8.06 -5.88
N PRO A 139 13.24 -7.81 -7.03
CA PRO A 139 13.09 -6.55 -7.74
C PRO A 139 11.62 -6.22 -8.04
N GLY A 140 11.26 -4.95 -7.92
CA GLY A 140 9.88 -4.52 -8.12
C GLY A 140 9.54 -3.20 -7.44
N ASN A 141 8.27 -2.83 -7.57
CA ASN A 141 7.70 -1.66 -6.92
C ASN A 141 6.99 -2.10 -5.64
N TYR A 142 7.32 -1.44 -4.55
CA TYR A 142 6.79 -1.72 -3.24
C TYR A 142 6.24 -0.45 -2.60
N ARG A 143 5.50 -0.63 -1.51
CA ARG A 143 5.15 0.45 -0.60
C ARG A 143 5.11 -0.04 0.83
N VAL A 144 5.51 0.81 1.76
CA VAL A 144 5.19 0.65 3.18
C VAL A 144 3.84 1.30 3.41
N THR A 145 2.96 0.66 4.17
CA THR A 145 1.67 1.25 4.55
C THR A 145 1.53 1.30 6.05
N ARG A 146 0.93 2.40 6.56
CA ARG A 146 0.76 2.64 7.99
C ARG A 146 -0.49 3.48 8.26
N THR A 147 -1.14 3.19 9.38
CA THR A 147 -2.30 3.93 9.87
C THR A 147 -1.85 5.04 10.80
N PHE A 148 -2.48 6.21 10.64
CA PHE A 148 -2.28 7.41 11.43
C PHE A 148 -3.63 7.86 12.01
N SER A 149 -3.60 8.43 13.21
CA SER A 149 -4.76 8.89 13.95
C SER A 149 -4.55 10.35 14.36
N LYS A 150 -5.42 11.24 13.87
CA LYS A 150 -5.41 12.67 14.20
C LYS A 150 -6.56 13.01 15.11
N VAL A 151 -6.31 13.82 16.14
CA VAL A 151 -7.37 14.35 17.01
C VAL A 151 -8.26 15.29 16.21
N ILE A 152 -9.57 15.04 16.22
CA ILE A 152 -10.57 15.89 15.55
C ILE A 152 -11.48 16.62 16.54
N SER A 153 -11.58 16.12 17.76
CA SER A 153 -12.29 16.76 18.86
C SER A 153 -11.76 16.23 20.18
N SER A 154 -11.65 17.10 21.18
CA SER A 154 -11.36 16.72 22.56
C SER A 154 -12.42 17.35 23.46
N ASN A 155 -13.24 16.53 24.11
CA ASN A 155 -14.16 17.03 25.13
C ASN A 155 -13.50 16.90 26.50
N GLU A 156 -12.95 18.01 27.00
CA GLU A 156 -12.29 18.07 28.32
C GLU A 156 -13.23 17.67 29.48
N SER A 157 -14.55 17.81 29.30
CA SER A 157 -15.54 17.45 30.31
C SER A 157 -15.83 15.95 30.38
N GLU A 158 -15.53 15.19 29.33
CA GLU A 158 -15.91 13.77 29.21
C GLU A 158 -14.71 12.82 29.12
N ALA A 159 -13.48 13.35 29.13
CA ALA A 159 -12.24 12.58 28.91
C ALA A 159 -12.26 11.75 27.62
N GLU A 160 -13.09 12.14 26.65
CA GLU A 160 -13.18 11.49 25.33
C GLU A 160 -12.45 12.34 24.29
N THR A 161 -11.38 11.77 23.74
CA THR A 161 -10.70 12.30 22.57
C THR A 161 -11.16 11.51 21.36
N GLN A 162 -11.72 12.21 20.38
CA GLN A 162 -12.11 11.62 19.12
C GLN A 162 -10.96 11.69 18.13
N TYR A 163 -10.60 10.53 17.58
CA TYR A 163 -9.59 10.39 16.56
C TYR A 163 -10.23 10.11 15.20
N LYS A 164 -9.57 10.59 14.15
CA LYS A 164 -9.85 10.23 12.76
C LYS A 164 -8.65 9.46 12.23
N ASP A 165 -8.91 8.22 11.85
CA ASP A 165 -7.90 7.36 11.27
C ASP A 165 -7.79 7.55 9.77
N PHE A 166 -6.57 7.42 9.25
CA PHE A 166 -6.29 7.37 7.84
C PHE A 166 -5.01 6.59 7.58
N LYS A 167 -4.95 5.91 6.43
CA LYS A 167 -3.80 5.13 6.01
C LYS A 167 -3.03 5.87 4.93
N LEU A 168 -1.70 5.86 5.05
CA LEU A 168 -0.79 6.40 4.03
C LEU A 168 0.07 5.28 3.47
N ALA A 169 0.64 5.52 2.28
CA ALA A 169 1.59 4.64 1.64
C ALA A 169 2.86 5.40 1.24
N ALA A 170 4.01 4.87 1.60
CA ALA A 170 5.30 5.38 1.17
C ALA A 170 5.90 4.43 0.11
N PRO A 171 5.93 4.82 -1.18
CA PRO A 171 6.42 3.96 -2.25
C PRO A 171 7.94 3.85 -2.23
N PHE A 172 8.46 2.69 -2.64
CA PHE A 172 9.88 2.46 -2.84
C PHE A 172 10.11 1.41 -3.92
N LYS A 173 11.33 1.34 -4.44
CA LYS A 173 11.70 0.41 -5.52
C LYS A 173 12.91 -0.40 -5.13
N VAL A 174 12.85 -1.71 -5.37
CA VAL A 174 13.98 -2.63 -5.25
C VAL A 174 14.51 -2.91 -6.65
N THR A 175 15.83 -2.76 -6.83
CA THR A 175 16.54 -2.96 -8.09
C THR A 175 17.64 -4.00 -7.92
N ASN A 176 18.00 -4.70 -9.00
CA ASN A 176 19.23 -5.52 -9.08
C ASN A 176 20.48 -4.67 -9.19
#